data_AF-A0A2E8PSI9-F1
#
_entry.id   AF-A0A2E8PSI9-F1
#
_cell.length_a   1.000
_cell.length_b   1.000
_cell.length_c   1.000
_cell.angle_alpha   90.00
_cell.angle_beta   90.00
_cell.angle_gamma   90.00
#
_symmetry.space_group_name_H-M   'P 1'
#
loop_
_entity.id
_entity.type
_entity.pdbx_description
1 polymer ?
#
loop_
_entity_poly.entity_id
_entity_poly.type
_entity_poly.pdbx_seq_one_letter_code
_entity_poly.pdbx_strand_id
1 'polypeptide(L)'
;MEKESLELRRKWVFRCRSRKLHLIKKPLESSEHVFLKAFVWSLYLDQYPNLMVERSIGDRYKPDVVALDESNLRPVFWAEAGQVKPQKIESILRRFEDLHFVIARWGFRKEPLVDLLQKRFVMDTRIQKSSSRIELLQMDSSAHLNCIHEGNIQLSHEFYRLIPVWPT
;
A
#
# COMPACT_ATOMS: atom_id res chain seq x y z
N MET A 1 0.94 41.08 -12.13
CA MET A 1 -0.08 40.14 -11.62
C MET A 1 0.38 38.75 -12.00
N GLU A 2 1.12 38.07 -11.12
CA GLU A 2 1.61 36.70 -11.38
C GLU A 2 2.01 36.04 -10.04
N LYS A 3 1.01 35.84 -9.18
CA LYS A 3 1.18 35.13 -7.90
C LYS A 3 0.27 33.90 -7.77
N GLU A 4 -0.53 33.58 -8.79
CA GLU A 4 -1.60 32.57 -8.67
C GLU A 4 -1.31 31.22 -9.36
N SER A 5 -0.22 31.04 -10.12
CA SER A 5 0.00 29.80 -10.90
C SER A 5 0.95 28.77 -10.28
N LEU A 6 1.55 29.05 -9.11
CA LEU A 6 2.59 28.19 -8.49
C LEU A 6 2.10 27.27 -7.36
N GLU A 7 0.83 27.34 -6.93
CA GLU A 7 0.30 26.54 -5.81
C GLU A 7 -0.10 25.09 -6.17
N LEU A 8 -0.13 24.71 -7.45
CA LEU A 8 -0.72 23.44 -7.91
C LEU A 8 0.23 22.22 -8.03
N ARG A 9 1.55 22.35 -7.82
CA ARG A 9 2.54 21.28 -8.14
C ARG A 9 2.56 20.04 -7.21
N ARG A 10 1.60 19.89 -6.28
CA ARG A 10 1.53 18.73 -5.36
C ARG A 10 0.46 17.71 -5.73
N LYS A 11 -0.37 17.99 -6.73
CA LYS A 11 -1.42 17.08 -7.19
C LYS A 11 -0.87 16.16 -8.27
N TRP A 12 -0.99 14.87 -8.06
CA TRP A 12 -0.65 13.82 -9.00
C TRP A 12 -1.93 13.17 -9.51
N VAL A 13 -1.96 12.87 -10.81
CA VAL A 13 -3.08 12.14 -11.42
C VAL A 13 -2.52 10.88 -12.05
N PHE A 14 -2.85 9.75 -11.44
CA PHE A 14 -2.53 8.43 -11.96
C PHE A 14 -3.74 7.84 -12.67
N ARG A 15 -3.48 6.96 -13.63
CA ARG A 15 -4.48 6.23 -14.40
C ARG A 15 -4.09 4.77 -14.40
N CYS A 16 -5.07 3.90 -14.25
CA CYS A 16 -4.90 2.47 -14.47
C CYS A 16 -6.17 1.99 -15.15
N ARG A 17 -6.03 1.46 -16.37
CA ARG A 17 -7.16 1.16 -17.27
C ARG A 17 -8.07 2.40 -17.43
N SER A 18 -9.37 2.24 -17.20
CA SER A 18 -10.37 3.33 -17.28
C SER A 18 -10.49 4.17 -16.00
N ARG A 19 -9.74 3.84 -14.93
CA ARG A 19 -9.86 4.52 -13.63
C ARG A 19 -8.76 5.57 -13.44
N LYS A 20 -9.10 6.62 -12.68
CA LYS A 20 -8.19 7.70 -12.31
C LYS A 20 -8.05 7.75 -10.79
N LEU A 21 -6.83 8.01 -10.34
CA LEU A 21 -6.50 8.26 -8.94
C LEU A 21 -5.89 9.64 -8.82
N HIS A 22 -6.47 10.48 -7.97
CA HIS A 22 -5.94 11.79 -7.63
C HIS A 22 -5.27 11.73 -6.26
N LEU A 23 -3.97 12.00 -6.20
CA LEU A 23 -3.22 12.08 -4.94
C LEU A 23 -2.68 13.50 -4.75
N ILE A 24 -2.69 13.97 -3.51
CA ILE A 24 -2.08 15.23 -3.14
C ILE A 24 -0.94 14.93 -2.19
N LYS A 25 0.29 15.24 -2.62
CA LYS A 25 1.48 15.07 -1.79
C LYS A 25 1.42 16.06 -0.63
N LYS A 26 1.33 15.55 0.60
CA LYS A 26 1.28 16.37 1.81
C LYS A 26 2.63 17.05 2.10
N PRO A 27 2.65 18.08 2.97
CA PRO A 27 3.90 18.56 3.56
C PRO A 27 4.65 17.40 4.23
N LEU A 28 5.97 17.37 4.08
CA LEU A 28 6.88 16.33 4.64
C LEU A 28 6.71 14.91 4.07
N GLU A 29 5.71 14.66 3.22
CA GLU A 29 5.59 13.41 2.48
C GLU A 29 6.52 13.43 1.26
N SER A 30 7.27 12.33 1.06
CA SER A 30 8.11 12.15 -0.13
C SER A 30 7.26 11.74 -1.34
N SER A 31 7.71 12.07 -2.55
CA SER A 31 7.06 11.60 -3.78
C SER A 31 7.08 10.07 -3.88
N GLU A 32 8.14 9.43 -3.38
CA GLU A 32 8.26 7.98 -3.23
C GLU A 32 7.09 7.35 -2.46
N HIS A 33 6.62 7.99 -1.38
CA HIS A 33 5.45 7.51 -0.63
C HIS A 33 4.17 7.61 -1.48
N VAL A 34 4.00 8.74 -2.19
CA VAL A 34 2.86 8.94 -3.10
C VAL A 34 2.84 7.89 -4.21
N PHE A 35 4.00 7.57 -4.80
CA PHE A 35 4.11 6.55 -5.84
C PHE A 35 3.81 5.15 -5.31
N LEU A 36 4.26 4.78 -4.12
CA LEU A 36 3.90 3.48 -3.52
C LEU A 36 2.39 3.33 -3.35
N LYS A 37 1.69 4.39 -2.90
CA LYS A 37 0.22 4.39 -2.83
C LYS A 37 -0.41 4.14 -4.19
N ALA A 38 0.11 4.80 -5.23
CA ALA A 38 -0.40 4.66 -6.59
C ALA A 38 -0.14 3.26 -7.17
N PHE A 39 1.03 2.67 -6.90
CA PHE A 39 1.36 1.31 -7.33
C PHE A 39 0.50 0.26 -6.65
N VAL A 40 0.35 0.33 -5.32
CA VAL A 40 -0.57 -0.54 -4.59
C VAL A 40 -1.98 -0.42 -5.16
N TRP A 41 -2.47 0.81 -5.33
CA TRP A 41 -3.79 1.03 -5.92
C TRP A 41 -3.94 0.37 -7.28
N SER A 42 -2.96 0.54 -8.18
CA SER A 42 -3.02 -0.05 -9.52
C SER A 42 -2.93 -1.58 -9.53
N LEU A 43 -2.08 -2.15 -8.66
CA LEU A 43 -1.80 -3.59 -8.65
C LEU A 43 -3.01 -4.38 -8.16
N TYR A 44 -3.69 -3.86 -7.14
CA TYR A 44 -4.80 -4.54 -6.46
C TYR A 44 -6.18 -4.12 -6.97
N LEU A 45 -6.26 -3.24 -7.98
CA LEU A 45 -7.52 -2.67 -8.45
C LEU A 45 -8.53 -3.70 -8.97
N ASP A 46 -8.06 -4.79 -9.58
CA ASP A 46 -8.96 -5.85 -10.08
C ASP A 46 -9.53 -6.69 -8.95
N GLN A 47 -8.70 -6.98 -7.94
CA GLN A 47 -9.11 -7.77 -6.79
C GLN A 47 -10.03 -6.96 -5.88
N TYR A 48 -9.81 -5.65 -5.78
CA TYR A 48 -10.56 -4.73 -4.93
C TYR A 48 -11.01 -3.50 -5.74
N PRO A 49 -12.14 -3.59 -6.48
CA PRO A 49 -12.61 -2.50 -7.34
C PRO A 49 -13.01 -1.22 -6.62
N ASN A 50 -13.21 -1.27 -5.30
CA ASN A 50 -13.59 -0.14 -4.44
C ASN A 50 -12.41 0.40 -3.61
N LEU A 51 -11.16 0.18 -4.03
CA LEU A 51 -9.98 0.72 -3.38
C LEU A 51 -10.05 2.24 -3.20
N MET A 52 -9.73 2.68 -1.99
CA MET A 52 -9.64 4.07 -1.58
C MET A 52 -8.25 4.37 -1.05
N VAL A 53 -7.72 5.54 -1.36
CA VAL A 53 -6.41 6.00 -0.89
C VAL A 53 -6.61 7.05 0.19
N GLU A 54 -5.93 6.87 1.32
CA GLU A 54 -6.00 7.73 2.50
C GLU A 54 -7.44 7.98 3.00
N ARG A 55 -8.29 6.97 3.02
CA ARG A 55 -9.62 7.04 3.62
C ARG A 55 -9.53 6.72 5.11
N SER A 56 -10.10 7.57 5.97
CA SER A 56 -10.30 7.23 7.38
C SER A 56 -11.44 6.24 7.52
N ILE A 57 -11.28 5.23 8.36
CA ILE A 57 -12.28 4.17 8.59
C ILE A 57 -12.81 4.18 10.03
N GLY A 58 -12.53 5.24 10.80
CA GLY A 58 -12.89 5.32 12.23
C GLY A 58 -11.96 4.55 13.17
N ASP A 59 -10.87 3.98 12.64
CA ASP A 59 -9.84 3.30 13.41
C ASP A 59 -8.79 4.27 13.98
N ARG A 60 -8.07 3.87 15.04
CA ARG A 60 -6.89 4.59 15.54
C ARG A 60 -5.84 4.80 14.44
N TYR A 61 -5.72 3.84 13.52
CA TYR A 61 -4.80 3.91 12.41
C TYR A 61 -5.55 4.29 11.13
N LYS A 62 -4.93 5.16 10.32
CA LYS A 62 -5.40 5.47 8.98
C LYS A 62 -4.60 4.65 7.96
N PRO A 63 -5.25 3.88 7.08
CA PRO A 63 -4.57 3.17 6.00
C PRO A 63 -4.06 4.15 4.94
N ASP A 64 -2.97 3.78 4.27
CA ASP A 64 -2.56 4.47 3.05
C ASP A 64 -3.46 4.07 1.89
N VAL A 65 -3.78 2.78 1.77
CA VAL A 65 -4.73 2.25 0.78
C VAL A 65 -5.64 1.22 1.47
N VAL A 66 -6.94 1.24 1.16
CA VAL A 66 -7.92 0.37 1.83
C VAL A 66 -9.06 0.00 0.89
N ALA A 67 -9.59 -1.22 1.02
CA ALA A 67 -10.92 -1.57 0.55
C ALA A 67 -11.77 -2.02 1.72
N LEU A 68 -13.06 -1.68 1.66
CA LEU A 68 -14.04 -2.06 2.68
C LEU A 68 -15.04 -3.05 2.09
N ASP A 69 -15.52 -3.96 2.93
CA ASP A 69 -16.69 -4.77 2.63
C ASP A 69 -17.93 -3.86 2.55
N GLU A 70 -18.73 -4.00 1.50
CA GLU A 70 -19.89 -3.14 1.28
C GLU A 70 -21.02 -3.39 2.29
N SER A 71 -21.12 -4.60 2.86
CA SER A 71 -22.19 -5.00 3.78
C SER A 71 -22.01 -4.45 5.19
N ASN A 72 -20.76 -4.33 5.65
CA ASN A 72 -20.46 -4.03 7.06
C ASN A 72 -19.38 -2.96 7.26
N LEU A 73 -18.84 -2.40 6.17
CA LEU A 73 -17.80 -1.38 6.16
C LEU A 73 -16.50 -1.77 6.87
N ARG A 74 -16.27 -3.07 7.13
CA ARG A 74 -15.00 -3.56 7.69
C ARG A 74 -13.94 -3.64 6.59
N PRO A 75 -12.66 -3.37 6.90
CA PRO A 75 -11.60 -3.48 5.92
C PRO A 75 -11.39 -4.93 5.49
N VAL A 76 -11.35 -5.16 4.18
CA VAL A 76 -11.01 -6.44 3.54
C VAL A 76 -9.63 -6.40 2.87
N PHE A 77 -9.14 -5.20 2.58
CA PHE A 77 -7.78 -4.92 2.14
C PHE A 77 -7.22 -3.72 2.88
N TRP A 78 -5.95 -3.77 3.26
CA TRP A 78 -5.22 -2.67 3.88
C TRP A 78 -3.79 -2.66 3.38
N ALA A 79 -3.29 -1.49 3.00
CA ALA A 79 -1.87 -1.32 2.73
C ALA A 79 -1.26 -0.14 3.48
N GLU A 80 0.02 -0.33 3.80
CA GLU A 80 0.92 0.68 4.35
C GLU A 80 2.06 0.91 3.35
N ALA A 81 2.30 2.16 2.99
CA ALA A 81 3.37 2.53 2.08
C ALA A 81 4.57 3.11 2.85
N GLY A 82 5.76 2.60 2.56
CA GLY A 82 6.98 3.02 3.23
C GLY A 82 7.05 2.51 4.68
N GLN A 83 7.76 3.26 5.53
CA GLN A 83 8.13 2.84 6.89
C GLN A 83 6.93 2.68 7.84
N VAL A 84 6.63 1.43 8.19
CA VAL A 84 5.63 1.04 9.20
C VAL A 84 6.29 0.31 10.37
N LYS A 85 5.83 0.63 11.59
CA LYS A 85 6.28 -0.01 12.84
C LYS A 85 5.60 -1.38 13.03
N PRO A 86 6.31 -2.43 13.48
CA PRO A 86 5.72 -3.75 13.73
C PRO A 86 4.52 -3.76 14.67
N GLN A 87 4.51 -2.88 15.67
CA GLN A 87 3.41 -2.77 16.65
C GLN A 87 2.11 -2.27 15.99
N LYS A 88 2.21 -1.42 14.96
CA LYS A 88 1.04 -0.97 14.20
C LYS A 88 0.47 -2.15 13.41
N ILE A 89 1.33 -2.90 12.73
CA ILE A 89 0.94 -4.11 11.96
C ILE A 89 0.24 -5.12 12.88
N GLU A 90 0.86 -5.46 14.01
CA GLU A 90 0.29 -6.37 15.01
C GLU A 90 -1.12 -5.93 15.47
N SER A 91 -1.28 -4.64 15.78
CA SER A 91 -2.54 -4.10 16.28
C SER A 91 -3.66 -4.14 15.24
N ILE A 92 -3.32 -3.98 13.95
CA ILE A 92 -4.26 -4.06 12.84
C ILE A 92 -4.65 -5.53 12.59
N LEU A 93 -3.66 -6.41 12.44
CA LEU A 93 -3.89 -7.83 12.13
C LEU A 93 -4.67 -8.56 13.23
N ARG A 94 -4.48 -8.21 14.50
CA ARG A 94 -5.29 -8.77 15.60
C ARG A 94 -6.75 -8.29 15.60
N ARG A 95 -7.04 -7.17 14.96
CA ARG A 95 -8.37 -6.53 14.96
C ARG A 95 -9.20 -6.96 13.76
N PHE A 96 -8.54 -7.23 12.64
CA PHE A 96 -9.16 -7.57 11.37
C PHE A 96 -8.61 -8.91 10.90
N GLU A 97 -9.25 -9.99 11.34
CA GLU A 97 -8.72 -11.35 11.18
C GLU A 97 -8.66 -11.80 9.72
N ASP A 98 -9.62 -11.45 8.86
CA ASP A 98 -9.63 -11.87 7.44
C ASP A 98 -8.97 -10.89 6.46
N LEU A 99 -8.24 -9.90 7.01
CA LEU A 99 -7.68 -8.79 6.25
C LEU A 99 -6.55 -9.24 5.31
N HIS A 100 -6.65 -8.87 4.04
CA HIS A 100 -5.49 -8.85 3.16
C HIS A 100 -4.63 -7.62 3.49
N PHE A 101 -3.43 -7.85 4.02
CA PHE A 101 -2.54 -6.80 4.49
C PHE A 101 -1.27 -6.72 3.65
N VAL A 102 -1.01 -5.56 3.05
CA VAL A 102 0.16 -5.31 2.19
C VAL A 102 1.06 -4.24 2.81
N ILE A 103 2.36 -4.51 2.81
CA ILE A 103 3.38 -3.51 3.13
C ILE A 103 4.11 -3.19 1.83
N ALA A 104 4.05 -1.95 1.36
CA ALA A 104 4.70 -1.53 0.12
C ALA A 104 6.01 -0.78 0.41
N ARG A 105 7.10 -1.17 -0.23
CA ARG A 105 8.46 -0.66 0.01
C ARG A 105 9.22 -0.44 -1.30
N TRP A 106 10.27 0.37 -1.22
CA TRP A 106 11.25 0.52 -2.29
C TRP A 106 12.46 -0.37 -2.07
N GLY A 107 12.99 -0.89 -3.16
CA GLY A 107 14.20 -1.71 -3.24
C GLY A 107 13.97 -3.18 -2.92
N PHE A 108 14.79 -4.04 -3.52
CA PHE A 108 14.80 -5.50 -3.32
C PHE A 108 15.86 -5.95 -2.30
N ARG A 109 15.99 -5.24 -1.18
CA ARG A 109 16.93 -5.69 -0.13
C ARG A 109 16.36 -6.92 0.57
N LYS A 110 17.22 -7.76 1.18
CA LYS A 110 16.76 -8.80 2.11
C LYS A 110 16.08 -8.09 3.28
N GLU A 111 14.78 -8.30 3.46
CA GLU A 111 13.98 -7.44 4.33
C GLU A 111 14.03 -7.91 5.77
N PRO A 112 14.73 -7.17 6.66
CA PRO A 112 14.71 -7.48 8.09
C PRO A 112 13.29 -7.40 8.65
N LEU A 113 12.39 -6.70 7.97
CA LEU A 113 10.98 -6.61 8.35
C LEU A 113 10.28 -7.96 8.26
N VAL A 114 10.46 -8.76 7.20
CA VAL A 114 9.81 -10.08 7.09
C VAL A 114 10.29 -10.98 8.23
N ASP A 115 11.61 -11.09 8.40
CA ASP A 115 12.21 -11.88 9.48
C ASP A 115 11.71 -11.40 10.87
N LEU A 116 11.59 -10.07 11.06
CA LEU A 116 11.11 -9.48 12.31
C LEU A 116 9.63 -9.79 12.57
N LEU A 117 8.77 -9.67 11.56
CA LEU A 117 7.34 -9.97 11.68
C LEU A 117 7.13 -11.46 11.93
N GLN A 118 7.81 -12.33 11.20
CA GLN A 118 7.79 -13.78 11.44
C GLN A 118 8.17 -14.10 12.88
N LYS A 119 9.31 -13.61 13.36
CA LYS A 119 9.75 -13.82 14.76
C LYS A 119 8.76 -13.27 15.78
N ARG A 120 8.17 -12.10 15.52
CA ARG A 120 7.23 -11.44 16.43
C ARG A 120 5.90 -12.21 16.54
N PHE A 121 5.46 -12.84 15.46
CA PHE A 121 4.14 -13.45 15.34
C PHE A 121 4.16 -14.98 15.31
N VAL A 122 5.33 -15.61 15.52
CA VAL A 122 5.50 -17.07 15.54
C VAL A 122 4.66 -17.80 16.62
N MET A 123 4.17 -17.10 17.64
CA MET A 123 3.26 -17.65 18.65
C MET A 123 1.82 -17.13 18.54
N ASP A 124 1.53 -16.22 17.61
CA ASP A 124 0.19 -15.64 17.47
C ASP A 124 -0.64 -16.45 16.46
N THR A 125 -1.34 -17.46 16.97
CA THR A 125 -2.12 -18.41 16.16
C THR A 125 -3.24 -17.75 15.35
N ARG A 126 -3.74 -16.58 15.78
CA ARG A 126 -4.76 -15.83 15.03
C ARG A 126 -4.15 -15.19 13.80
N ILE A 127 -3.02 -14.51 13.95
CA ILE A 127 -2.32 -13.89 12.82
C ILE A 127 -1.83 -14.97 11.84
N GLN A 128 -1.38 -16.12 12.34
CA GLN A 128 -0.91 -17.22 11.49
C GLN A 128 -1.98 -17.79 10.57
N LYS A 129 -3.26 -17.83 11.01
CA LYS A 129 -4.36 -18.29 10.15
C LYS A 129 -4.52 -17.42 8.89
N SER A 130 -4.12 -16.15 8.98
CA SER A 130 -4.24 -15.18 7.89
C SER A 130 -2.90 -14.87 7.22
N SER A 131 -1.87 -15.65 7.54
CA SER A 131 -0.49 -15.42 7.08
C SER A 131 -0.33 -15.42 5.56
N SER A 132 -1.12 -16.21 4.84
CA SER A 132 -1.16 -16.24 3.37
C SER A 132 -1.70 -14.95 2.75
N ARG A 133 -2.30 -14.08 3.55
CA ARG A 133 -2.87 -12.79 3.13
C ARG A 133 -2.03 -11.61 3.59
N ILE A 134 -0.83 -11.85 4.08
CA ILE A 134 0.09 -10.81 4.53
C ILE A 134 1.29 -10.80 3.60
N GLU A 135 1.44 -9.72 2.84
CA GLU A 135 2.42 -9.62 1.77
C GLU A 135 3.30 -8.38 1.93
N LEU A 136 4.54 -8.52 1.49
CA LEU A 136 5.44 -7.41 1.23
C LEU A 136 5.50 -7.18 -0.28
N LEU A 137 5.04 -6.01 -0.72
CA LEU A 137 5.27 -5.50 -2.06
C LEU A 137 6.58 -4.70 -2.07
N GLN A 138 7.60 -5.22 -2.75
CA GLN A 138 8.80 -4.46 -3.05
C GLN A 138 8.72 -3.90 -4.46
N MET A 139 8.96 -2.60 -4.61
CA MET A 139 9.09 -1.92 -5.89
C MET A 139 10.56 -1.68 -6.20
N ASP A 140 11.00 -1.93 -7.42
CA ASP A 140 12.33 -1.55 -7.87
C ASP A 140 12.53 -0.03 -7.73
N SER A 141 13.73 0.43 -7.38
CA SER A 141 13.98 1.87 -7.16
C SER A 141 13.73 2.72 -8.41
N SER A 142 13.75 2.13 -9.60
CA SER A 142 13.46 2.79 -10.88
C SER A 142 12.00 2.67 -11.33
N ALA A 143 11.12 1.97 -10.60
CA ALA A 143 9.75 1.68 -11.06
C ALA A 143 8.93 2.95 -11.37
N HIS A 144 9.15 4.06 -10.66
CA HIS A 144 8.48 5.33 -10.96
C HIS A 144 8.84 5.93 -12.32
N LEU A 145 10.02 5.61 -12.85
CA LEU A 145 10.48 6.04 -14.18
C LEU A 145 9.97 5.11 -15.28
N ASN A 146 9.87 3.82 -14.97
CA ASN A 146 9.62 2.77 -15.96
C ASN A 146 8.17 2.28 -16.02
N CYS A 147 7.38 2.52 -14.98
CA CYS A 147 5.99 2.04 -14.90
C CYS A 147 4.96 3.16 -15.03
N ILE A 148 5.37 4.41 -15.18
CA ILE A 148 4.47 5.57 -15.22
C ILE A 148 4.72 6.38 -16.49
N HIS A 149 3.77 6.36 -17.42
CA HIS A 149 3.82 7.10 -18.68
C HIS A 149 2.61 8.01 -18.81
N GLU A 150 2.83 9.33 -18.78
CA GLU A 150 1.75 10.34 -18.82
C GLU A 150 0.66 10.12 -17.75
N GLY A 151 1.09 9.63 -16.59
CA GLY A 151 0.24 9.25 -15.46
C GLY A 151 -0.40 7.87 -15.59
N ASN A 152 -0.31 7.18 -16.73
CA ASN A 152 -0.75 5.79 -16.83
C ASN A 152 0.24 4.87 -16.14
N ILE A 153 -0.26 4.06 -15.21
CA ILE A 153 0.51 3.04 -14.51
C ILE A 153 0.38 1.72 -15.26
N GLN A 154 1.53 1.17 -15.64
CA GLN A 154 1.67 -0.16 -16.23
C GLN A 154 2.76 -0.90 -15.47
N LEU A 155 2.36 -1.80 -14.58
CA LEU A 155 3.28 -2.60 -13.79
C LEU A 155 3.72 -3.85 -14.54
N SER A 156 5.03 -4.13 -14.50
CA SER A 156 5.64 -5.38 -14.94
C SER A 156 6.34 -6.04 -13.78
N HIS A 157 6.34 -7.38 -13.74
CA HIS A 157 7.04 -8.18 -12.72
C HIS A 157 8.55 -7.91 -12.65
N GLU A 158 9.13 -7.28 -13.67
CA GLU A 158 10.53 -6.82 -13.63
C GLU A 158 10.77 -5.73 -12.58
N PHE A 159 9.74 -4.93 -12.28
CA PHE A 159 9.84 -3.76 -11.41
C PHE A 159 9.18 -3.95 -10.04
N TYR A 160 8.65 -5.13 -9.74
CA TYR A 160 8.14 -5.42 -8.40
C TYR A 160 8.22 -6.89 -8.02
N ARG A 161 8.20 -7.16 -6.72
CA ARG A 161 8.11 -8.49 -6.14
C ARG A 161 7.05 -8.50 -5.06
N LEU A 162 6.23 -9.55 -5.05
CA LEU A 162 5.37 -9.88 -3.94
C LEU A 162 6.04 -11.00 -3.14
N ILE A 163 6.29 -10.73 -1.87
CA ILE A 163 6.92 -11.67 -0.95
C ILE A 163 5.91 -11.99 0.15
N PRO A 164 5.44 -13.23 0.26
CA PRO A 164 4.57 -13.60 1.37
C PRO A 164 5.38 -13.47 2.68
N VAL A 165 4.76 -12.91 3.72
CA VAL A 165 5.46 -12.71 5.00
C VAL A 165 5.70 -14.05 5.71
N TRP A 166 4.94 -15.09 5.41
CA TRP A 166 5.23 -16.46 5.85
C TRP A 166 5.48 -17.37 4.64
N PRO A 167 6.42 -18.33 4.75
CA PRO A 167 6.51 -19.40 3.76
C PRO A 167 5.22 -20.21 3.80
N THR A 168 4.59 -20.37 2.63
CA THR A 168 3.51 -21.32 2.39
C THR A 168 4.01 -22.75 2.37
#